data_AF-A0A6L6WJW7-F1
#
_entry.id   AF-A0A6L6WJW7-F1
#
_cell.length_a   1.000
_cell.length_b   1.000
_cell.length_c   1.000
_cell.angle_alpha   90.00
_cell.angle_beta   90.00
_cell.angle_gamma   90.00
#
_symmetry.space_group_name_H-M   'P 1'
#
loop_
_entity.id
_entity.type
_entity.pdbx_description
1 polymer ?
#
loop_
_entity_poly.entity_id
_entity_poly.type
_entity_poly.pdbx_seq_one_letter_code
_entity_poly.pdbx_strand_id
1 'polypeptide(L)'
;MRGFTKPEPVRSNALSQNKALLDPFVRVLMKQAATQVHPDIDMSFYFSTRPKEAWLRSSYAQHLRASDLTTDEGDYVKTHQTSAEFAPILDRVQAMAAPHSVTSVSLESSQQGENGPLGPILDLLGVPQSLRHKLTPVPPTNTRLSKALQQKLLEINGSPLPYKERHQQKQSLIAGWHE
;
A
#
# COMPACT_ATOMS: atom_id res chain seq x y z
N MET A 1 -24.39 28.70 39.29
CA MET A 1 -24.04 28.64 37.86
C MET A 1 -22.55 28.35 37.75
N ARG A 2 -22.15 27.10 37.48
CA ARG A 2 -20.76 26.70 37.28
C ARG A 2 -20.56 26.44 35.78
N GLY A 3 -19.66 27.18 35.16
CA GLY A 3 -19.35 27.08 33.73
C GLY A 3 -18.65 25.75 33.42
N PHE A 4 -19.22 24.99 32.50
CA PHE A 4 -18.55 23.85 31.88
C PHE A 4 -17.71 24.36 30.72
N THR A 5 -16.40 24.41 30.90
CA THR A 5 -15.44 24.54 29.80
C THR A 5 -15.34 23.21 29.06
N LYS A 6 -15.51 23.25 27.73
CA LYS A 6 -15.36 22.11 26.83
C LYS A 6 -13.89 21.65 26.86
N PRO A 7 -13.57 20.36 27.00
CA PRO A 7 -12.18 19.91 26.90
C PRO A 7 -11.67 20.10 25.47
N GLU A 8 -10.46 20.62 25.33
CA GLU A 8 -9.75 20.71 24.04
C GLU A 8 -9.58 19.32 23.41
N PRO A 9 -9.65 19.19 22.08
CA PRO A 9 -9.36 17.94 21.42
C PRO A 9 -7.86 17.66 21.51
N VAL A 10 -7.50 16.69 22.34
CA VAL A 10 -6.17 16.07 22.34
C VAL A 10 -5.86 15.62 20.91
N ARG A 11 -4.90 16.28 20.26
CA ARG A 11 -4.38 15.86 18.96
C ARG A 11 -3.77 14.47 19.11
N SER A 12 -4.53 13.44 18.73
CA SER A 12 -4.08 12.05 18.69
C SER A 12 -3.03 11.89 17.60
N ASN A 13 -1.78 12.13 17.97
CA ASN A 13 -0.61 11.91 17.12
C ASN A 13 -0.15 10.44 17.11
N ALA A 14 -0.90 9.55 17.77
CA ALA A 14 -0.56 8.14 17.97
C ALA A 14 -1.18 7.19 16.92
N LEU A 15 -2.15 7.65 16.12
CA LEU A 15 -2.84 6.81 15.13
C LEU A 15 -2.21 6.82 13.73
N SER A 16 -1.23 7.69 13.43
CA SER A 16 -0.62 7.74 12.10
C SER A 16 0.58 6.80 11.95
N GLN A 17 1.24 6.42 13.04
CA GLN A 17 2.47 5.60 13.00
C GLN A 17 2.22 4.09 12.99
N ASN A 18 0.99 3.64 13.31
CA ASN A 18 0.65 2.20 13.36
C ASN A 18 0.02 1.64 12.08
N LYS A 19 -0.07 2.41 11.00
CA LYS A 19 -0.71 1.93 9.76
C LYS A 19 0.15 0.97 8.94
N ALA A 20 1.46 0.89 9.20
CA ALA A 20 2.38 0.00 8.49
C ALA A 20 2.40 -1.45 9.03
N LEU A 21 1.89 -1.70 10.24
CA LEU A 21 1.76 -3.04 10.84
C LEU A 21 0.36 -3.65 10.68
N LEU A 22 -0.60 -2.88 10.15
CA LEU A 22 -2.01 -3.28 10.02
C LEU A 22 -2.29 -4.19 8.81
N ASP A 23 -1.40 -4.31 7.82
CA ASP A 23 -1.72 -5.02 6.55
C ASP A 23 -1.67 -6.56 6.61
N PRO A 24 -0.69 -7.24 7.27
CA PRO A 24 -0.75 -8.70 7.38
C PRO A 24 -1.81 -9.18 8.38
N PHE A 25 -2.11 -8.40 9.43
CA PHE A 25 -3.11 -8.75 10.45
C PHE A 25 -4.55 -8.64 9.96
N VAL A 26 -4.88 -7.63 9.14
CA VAL A 26 -6.22 -7.51 8.52
C VAL A 26 -6.55 -8.71 7.64
N ARG A 27 -5.54 -9.32 7.01
CA ARG A 27 -5.73 -10.49 6.14
C ARG A 27 -5.94 -11.79 6.93
N VAL A 28 -5.33 -11.91 8.11
CA VAL A 28 -5.62 -13.03 9.05
C VAL A 28 -7.01 -12.88 9.68
N LEU A 29 -7.50 -11.66 9.90
CA LEU A 29 -8.90 -11.41 10.26
C LEU A 29 -9.86 -11.83 9.13
N MET A 30 -9.51 -11.57 7.87
CA MET A 30 -10.29 -12.06 6.72
C MET A 30 -10.35 -13.59 6.68
N LYS A 31 -9.26 -14.30 7.02
CA LYS A 31 -9.28 -15.77 7.20
C LYS A 31 -10.33 -16.19 8.22
N GLN A 32 -10.32 -15.60 9.42
CA GLN A 32 -11.27 -15.96 10.49
C GLN A 32 -12.72 -15.73 10.06
N ALA A 33 -13.01 -14.60 9.41
CA ALA A 33 -14.34 -14.30 8.91
C ALA A 33 -14.77 -15.25 7.77
N ALA A 34 -13.87 -15.54 6.82
CA ALA A 34 -14.17 -16.41 5.68
C ALA A 34 -14.44 -17.85 6.12
N THR A 35 -13.63 -18.41 7.02
CA THR A 35 -13.83 -19.78 7.54
C THR A 35 -15.09 -19.92 8.39
N GLN A 36 -15.57 -18.83 9.01
CA GLN A 36 -16.83 -18.84 9.75
C GLN A 36 -18.05 -18.91 8.81
N VAL A 37 -17.94 -18.35 7.60
CA VAL A 37 -19.02 -18.32 6.61
C VAL A 37 -18.97 -19.53 5.70
N HIS A 38 -17.78 -20.01 5.34
CA HIS A 38 -17.57 -21.15 4.47
C HIS A 38 -16.40 -22.00 4.99
N PRO A 39 -16.67 -23.00 5.85
CA PRO A 39 -15.62 -23.80 6.52
C PRO A 39 -14.64 -24.47 5.55
N ASP A 40 -15.11 -24.83 4.35
CA ASP A 40 -14.35 -25.56 3.34
C ASP A 40 -13.74 -24.65 2.25
N ILE A 41 -13.61 -23.35 2.52
CA ILE A 41 -13.07 -22.42 1.52
C ILE A 41 -11.58 -22.70 1.25
N ASP A 42 -11.25 -23.00 -0.01
CA ASP A 42 -9.87 -23.08 -0.47
C ASP A 42 -9.32 -21.66 -0.67
N MET A 43 -8.56 -21.19 0.32
CA MET A 43 -7.92 -19.88 0.28
C MET A 43 -6.43 -20.00 0.00
N SER A 44 -5.93 -19.07 -0.80
CA SER A 44 -4.51 -18.85 -1.05
C SER A 44 -4.21 -17.36 -1.00
N PHE A 45 -3.05 -17.00 -0.46
CA PHE A 45 -2.61 -15.60 -0.35
C PHE A 45 -1.51 -15.34 -1.36
N TYR A 46 -1.66 -14.27 -2.15
CA TYR A 46 -0.64 -13.84 -3.11
C TYR A 46 -0.07 -12.48 -2.71
N PHE A 47 1.26 -12.38 -2.70
CA PHE A 47 1.99 -11.14 -2.44
C PHE A 47 2.92 -10.80 -3.60
N SER A 48 2.71 -9.66 -4.25
CA SER A 48 3.74 -9.08 -5.11
C SER A 48 4.78 -8.36 -4.24
N THR A 49 6.07 -8.65 -4.43
CA THR A 49 7.17 -8.00 -3.71
C THR A 49 7.98 -7.09 -4.65
N ARG A 50 8.84 -6.25 -4.08
CA ARG A 50 9.76 -5.37 -4.81
C ARG A 50 11.08 -5.23 -4.05
N PRO A 51 12.16 -4.76 -4.68
CA PRO A 51 13.37 -4.36 -3.97
C PRO A 51 13.06 -3.32 -2.88
N LYS A 52 13.70 -3.51 -1.71
CA LYS A 52 13.51 -2.71 -0.49
C LYS A 52 13.41 -1.21 -0.76
N GLU A 53 14.42 -0.66 -1.43
CA GLU A 53 14.54 0.77 -1.69
C GLU A 53 13.48 1.28 -2.68
N ALA A 54 13.19 0.50 -3.73
CA ALA A 54 12.17 0.84 -4.71
C ALA A 54 10.77 0.87 -4.08
N TRP A 55 10.49 -0.08 -3.18
CA TRP A 55 9.23 -0.11 -2.44
C TRP A 55 9.11 1.05 -1.47
N LEU A 56 10.15 1.36 -0.68
CA LEU A 56 10.12 2.48 0.28
C LEU A 56 9.88 3.82 -0.42
N ARG A 57 10.51 4.06 -1.57
CA ARG A 57 10.26 5.25 -2.40
C ARG A 57 8.84 5.31 -2.95
N SER A 58 8.26 4.16 -3.32
CA SER A 58 6.87 4.08 -3.75
C SER A 58 5.91 4.37 -2.58
N SER A 59 6.20 3.81 -1.41
CA SER A 59 5.45 4.04 -0.18
C SER A 59 5.49 5.51 0.25
N TYR A 60 6.68 6.14 0.16
CA TYR A 60 6.87 7.57 0.38
C TYR A 60 5.94 8.42 -0.50
N ALA A 61 5.96 8.19 -1.82
CA ALA A 61 5.12 8.94 -2.76
C ALA A 61 3.61 8.76 -2.46
N GLN A 62 3.20 7.55 -2.06
CA GLN A 62 1.82 7.28 -1.65
C GLN A 62 1.46 8.02 -0.35
N HIS A 63 2.36 8.08 0.63
CA HIS A 63 2.13 8.84 1.87
C HIS A 63 2.09 10.34 1.63
N LEU A 64 2.97 10.90 0.80
CA LEU A 64 2.88 12.30 0.38
C LEU A 64 1.48 12.66 -0.14
N ARG A 65 0.92 11.78 -0.97
CA ARG A 65 -0.42 11.96 -1.54
C ARG A 65 -1.54 11.81 -0.50
N ALA A 66 -1.47 10.77 0.33
CA ALA A 66 -2.61 10.30 1.12
C ALA A 66 -2.60 10.76 2.59
N SER A 67 -1.49 11.31 3.10
CA SER A 67 -1.36 11.77 4.48
C SER A 67 -0.76 13.17 4.55
N ASP A 68 -0.56 13.67 5.78
CA ASP A 68 0.12 14.94 6.05
C ASP A 68 1.62 14.70 6.30
N LEU A 69 2.26 13.81 5.52
CA LEU A 69 3.68 13.54 5.63
C LEU A 69 4.49 14.81 5.28
N THR A 70 5.31 15.27 6.22
CA THR A 70 6.17 16.46 6.08
C THR A 70 7.67 16.15 6.08
N THR A 71 8.04 14.89 6.23
CA THR A 71 9.42 14.42 6.18
C THR A 71 9.87 14.23 4.72
N ASP A 72 11.15 14.45 4.42
CA ASP A 72 11.72 14.18 3.10
C ASP A 72 11.90 12.68 2.82
N GLU A 73 12.17 12.33 1.56
CA GLU A 73 12.32 10.93 1.12
C GLU A 73 13.47 10.21 1.83
N GLY A 74 14.60 10.89 2.07
CA GLY A 74 15.79 10.28 2.66
C GLY A 74 15.54 9.86 4.10
N ASP A 75 15.01 10.78 4.90
CA ASP A 75 14.64 10.52 6.28
C ASP A 75 13.51 9.49 6.39
N TYR A 76 12.55 9.51 5.47
CA TYR A 76 11.50 8.50 5.38
C TYR A 76 12.07 7.10 5.13
N VAL A 77 12.93 6.95 4.12
CA VAL A 77 13.56 5.66 3.77
C VAL A 77 14.38 5.14 4.94
N LYS A 78 15.15 6.00 5.61
CA LYS A 78 15.96 5.64 6.77
C LYS A 78 15.08 5.20 7.95
N THR A 79 13.99 5.91 8.21
CA THR A 79 13.09 5.59 9.33
C THR A 79 12.35 4.27 9.11
N HIS A 80 11.92 4.00 7.87
CA HIS A 80 11.04 2.87 7.55
C HIS A 80 11.76 1.66 6.95
N GLN A 81 13.09 1.61 7.00
CA GLN A 81 13.88 0.55 6.38
C GLN A 81 13.44 -0.87 6.79
N THR A 82 13.13 -1.13 8.05
CA THR A 82 12.68 -2.47 8.50
C THR A 82 11.31 -2.86 7.96
N SER A 83 10.46 -1.91 7.60
CA SER A 83 9.12 -2.17 7.03
C SER A 83 9.17 -2.81 5.64
N ALA A 84 10.32 -2.77 4.97
CA ALA A 84 10.52 -3.34 3.64
C ALA A 84 11.36 -4.64 3.67
N GLU A 85 11.52 -5.25 4.84
CA GLU A 85 12.14 -6.58 4.99
C GLU A 85 11.10 -7.67 4.77
N PHE A 86 10.76 -7.92 3.50
CA PHE A 86 9.61 -8.77 3.15
C PHE A 86 9.78 -10.24 3.50
N ALA A 87 10.99 -10.81 3.43
CA ALA A 87 11.21 -12.22 3.75
C ALA A 87 10.70 -12.61 5.15
N PRO A 88 11.17 -11.99 6.26
CA PRO A 88 10.68 -12.33 7.59
C PRO A 88 9.20 -12.00 7.80
N ILE A 89 8.64 -11.03 7.07
CA ILE A 89 7.20 -10.73 7.10
C ILE A 89 6.41 -11.87 6.45
N LEU A 90 6.83 -12.34 5.28
CA LEU A 90 6.18 -13.44 4.55
C LEU A 90 6.25 -14.76 5.33
N ASP A 91 7.37 -15.05 6.00
CA ASP A 91 7.50 -16.22 6.87
C ASP A 91 6.44 -16.21 7.99
N ARG A 92 6.24 -15.05 8.63
CA ARG A 92 5.21 -14.88 9.66
C ARG A 92 3.81 -15.04 9.08
N VAL A 93 3.56 -14.46 7.91
CA VAL A 93 2.26 -14.59 7.23
C VAL A 93 1.97 -16.05 6.89
N GLN A 94 2.95 -16.81 6.38
CA GLN A 94 2.80 -18.24 6.09
C GLN A 94 2.45 -19.04 7.34
N ALA A 95 3.11 -18.78 8.46
CA ALA A 95 2.79 -19.42 9.73
C ALA A 95 1.35 -19.12 10.21
N MET A 96 0.88 -17.88 10.03
CA MET A 96 -0.48 -17.47 10.43
C MET A 96 -1.56 -17.96 9.45
N ALA A 97 -1.23 -18.06 8.17
CA ALA A 97 -2.14 -18.45 7.11
C ALA A 97 -2.46 -19.96 7.11
N ALA A 98 -1.60 -20.80 7.71
CA ALA A 98 -1.77 -22.24 7.76
C ALA A 98 -3.21 -22.68 8.10
N PRO A 99 -3.80 -23.63 7.34
CA PRO A 99 -3.16 -24.48 6.33
C PRO A 99 -3.07 -23.87 4.91
N HIS A 100 -3.53 -22.63 4.71
CA HIS A 100 -3.57 -21.99 3.40
C HIS A 100 -2.18 -21.66 2.84
N SER A 101 -2.07 -21.69 1.51
CA SER A 101 -0.82 -21.37 0.83
C SER A 101 -0.54 -19.87 0.82
N VAL A 102 0.73 -19.48 0.95
CA VAL A 102 1.19 -18.12 0.71
C VAL A 102 2.22 -18.16 -0.41
N THR A 103 1.91 -17.51 -1.52
CA THR A 103 2.80 -17.36 -2.67
C THR A 103 3.26 -15.92 -2.76
N SER A 104 4.54 -15.72 -3.06
CA SER A 104 5.06 -14.39 -3.37
C SER A 104 5.90 -14.38 -4.64
N VAL A 105 5.77 -13.32 -5.42
CA VAL A 105 6.51 -13.13 -6.68
C VAL A 105 6.98 -11.68 -6.75
N SER A 106 8.23 -11.47 -7.17
CA SER A 106 8.72 -10.11 -7.39
C SER A 106 8.01 -9.46 -8.58
N LEU A 107 7.73 -8.17 -8.47
CA LEU A 107 7.11 -7.42 -9.54
C LEU A 107 8.02 -7.39 -10.78
N GLU A 108 9.33 -7.29 -10.58
CA GLU A 108 10.34 -7.23 -11.63
C GLU A 108 10.40 -8.52 -12.45
N SER A 109 10.19 -9.69 -11.83
CA SER A 109 10.12 -10.96 -12.55
C SER A 109 8.78 -11.14 -13.26
N SER A 110 7.67 -10.82 -12.58
CA SER A 110 6.32 -10.99 -13.17
C SER A 110 6.05 -10.02 -14.32
N GLN A 111 6.61 -8.81 -14.29
CA GLN A 111 6.47 -7.82 -15.36
C GLN A 111 6.99 -8.30 -16.72
N GLN A 112 7.93 -9.23 -16.75
CA GLN A 112 8.53 -9.74 -17.99
C GLN A 112 7.70 -10.85 -18.66
N GLY A 113 6.69 -11.38 -17.96
CA GLY A 113 5.82 -12.42 -18.48
C GLY A 113 4.78 -11.90 -19.46
N GLU A 114 4.18 -12.81 -20.24
CA GLU A 114 3.17 -12.50 -21.27
C GLU A 114 2.00 -11.66 -20.75
N ASN A 115 1.49 -12.00 -19.56
CA ASN A 115 0.40 -11.27 -18.91
C ASN A 115 0.90 -10.27 -17.85
N GLY A 116 2.21 -9.97 -17.84
CA GLY A 116 2.84 -9.08 -16.88
C GLY A 116 2.54 -9.47 -15.42
N PRO A 117 2.34 -8.49 -14.51
CA PRO A 117 2.08 -8.74 -13.09
C PRO A 117 0.85 -9.62 -12.78
N LEU A 118 -0.07 -9.77 -13.74
CA LEU A 118 -1.26 -10.60 -13.59
C LEU A 118 -0.95 -12.09 -13.79
N GLY A 119 0.12 -12.43 -14.51
CA GLY A 119 0.49 -13.81 -14.87
C GLY A 119 0.49 -14.79 -13.68
N PRO A 120 1.23 -14.52 -12.59
CA PRO A 120 1.26 -15.41 -11.43
C PRO A 120 -0.10 -15.65 -10.78
N ILE A 121 -1.02 -14.66 -10.84
CA ILE A 121 -2.38 -14.83 -10.31
C ILE A 121 -3.19 -15.76 -11.21
N LEU A 122 -3.03 -15.64 -12.53
CA LEU A 122 -3.69 -16.53 -13.50
C LEU A 122 -3.20 -17.97 -13.37
N ASP A 123 -1.91 -18.16 -13.04
CA ASP A 123 -1.33 -19.46 -12.70
C ASP A 123 -1.96 -20.07 -11.47
N LEU A 124 -2.06 -19.31 -10.39
CA LEU A 124 -2.71 -19.77 -9.15
C LEU A 124 -4.18 -20.13 -9.35
N LEU A 125 -4.87 -19.43 -10.23
CA LEU A 125 -6.27 -19.71 -10.56
C LEU A 125 -6.44 -20.82 -11.61
N GLY A 126 -5.36 -21.39 -12.14
CA GLY A 126 -5.42 -22.44 -13.16
C GLY A 126 -6.04 -21.99 -14.49
N VAL A 127 -5.97 -20.69 -14.82
CA VAL A 127 -6.61 -20.16 -16.04
C VAL A 127 -5.92 -20.75 -17.27
N PRO A 128 -6.65 -21.37 -18.23
CA PRO A 128 -6.05 -21.94 -19.43
C PRO A 128 -5.36 -20.89 -20.31
N GLN A 129 -4.23 -21.27 -20.89
CA GLN A 129 -3.41 -20.42 -21.75
C GLN A 129 -4.21 -19.80 -22.92
N SER A 130 -5.15 -20.55 -23.49
CA SER A 130 -6.04 -20.07 -24.57
C SER A 130 -6.93 -18.90 -24.17
N LEU A 131 -7.27 -18.75 -22.89
CA LEU A 131 -8.00 -17.59 -22.37
C LEU A 131 -7.05 -16.43 -22.06
N ARG A 132 -5.86 -16.73 -21.54
CA ARG A 132 -4.85 -15.71 -21.22
C ARG A 132 -4.38 -14.94 -22.45
N HIS A 133 -4.21 -15.61 -23.57
CA HIS A 133 -3.88 -14.99 -24.86
C HIS A 133 -4.91 -13.96 -25.35
N LYS A 134 -6.13 -13.97 -24.80
CA LYS A 134 -7.19 -13.02 -25.16
C LYS A 134 -7.24 -11.80 -24.25
N LEU A 135 -6.40 -11.75 -23.20
CA LEU A 135 -6.37 -10.63 -22.27
C LEU A 135 -5.60 -9.46 -22.86
N THR A 136 -6.19 -8.27 -22.77
CA THR A 136 -5.52 -7.03 -23.15
C THR A 136 -4.79 -6.45 -21.92
N PRO A 137 -3.47 -6.24 -21.97
CA PRO A 137 -2.74 -5.58 -20.89
C PRO A 137 -3.27 -4.16 -20.65
N VAL A 138 -3.43 -3.81 -19.36
CA VAL A 138 -3.77 -2.43 -18.96
C VAL A 138 -2.48 -1.67 -18.65
N PRO A 139 -2.31 -0.42 -19.13
CA PRO A 139 -1.16 0.39 -18.79
C PRO A 139 -1.00 0.61 -17.28
N PRO A 140 0.23 0.81 -16.77
CA PRO A 140 0.46 1.10 -15.36
C PRO A 140 -0.28 2.37 -14.90
N THR A 141 -1.20 2.23 -13.95
CA THR A 141 -1.96 3.38 -13.39
C THR A 141 -1.27 4.02 -12.18
N ASN A 142 -0.49 3.25 -11.43
CA ASN A 142 0.18 3.70 -10.20
C ASN A 142 1.66 4.01 -10.44
N THR A 143 1.95 4.83 -11.44
CA THR A 143 3.31 5.27 -11.73
C THR A 143 3.82 6.23 -10.66
N ARG A 144 5.14 6.27 -10.49
CA ARG A 144 5.77 7.16 -9.51
C ARG A 144 5.57 8.61 -9.95
N LEU A 145 5.17 9.45 -9.00
CA LEU A 145 5.11 10.90 -9.20
C LEU A 145 6.49 11.47 -9.50
N SER A 146 6.57 12.51 -10.32
CA SER A 146 7.82 13.21 -10.59
C SER A 146 8.41 13.81 -9.31
N LYS A 147 9.73 14.05 -9.27
CA LYS A 147 10.36 14.69 -8.11
C LYS A 147 9.83 16.11 -7.86
N ALA A 148 9.55 16.84 -8.93
CA ALA A 148 8.95 18.18 -8.86
C ALA A 148 7.54 18.13 -8.24
N LEU A 149 6.70 17.18 -8.66
CA LEU A 149 5.37 16.98 -8.09
C LEU A 149 5.44 16.54 -6.62
N GLN A 150 6.34 15.62 -6.28
CA GLN A 150 6.57 15.20 -4.89
C GLN A 150 6.95 16.37 -3.99
N GLN A 151 7.82 17.27 -4.46
CA GLN A 151 8.21 18.47 -3.72
C GLN A 151 7.01 19.39 -3.46
N LYS A 152 6.14 19.59 -4.46
CA LYS A 152 4.92 20.38 -4.31
C LYS A 152 3.91 19.76 -3.34
N LEU A 153 3.78 18.44 -3.34
CA LEU A 153 2.95 17.75 -2.35
C LEU A 153 3.49 17.90 -0.92
N LEU A 154 4.82 17.86 -0.76
CA LEU A 154 5.47 18.08 0.52
C LEU A 154 5.22 19.52 1.04
N GLU A 155 5.33 20.52 0.17
CA GLU A 155 4.99 21.92 0.48
C GLU A 155 3.53 22.06 0.96
N ILE A 156 2.58 21.43 0.26
CA ILE A 156 1.16 21.44 0.67
C ILE A 156 0.97 20.76 2.02
N ASN A 157 1.63 19.62 2.27
CA ASN A 157 1.53 18.91 3.55
C ASN A 157 2.05 19.73 4.73
N GLY A 158 3.09 20.54 4.51
CA GLY A 158 3.64 21.46 5.51
C GLY A 158 2.84 22.74 5.73
N SER A 159 1.81 23.00 4.92
CA SER A 159 1.04 24.25 5.01
C SER A 159 0.13 24.30 6.26
N PRO A 160 -0.17 25.51 6.77
CA PRO A 160 -1.07 25.68 7.91
C PRO A 160 -2.55 25.46 7.57
N LEU A 161 -2.88 25.07 6.34
CA LEU A 161 -4.26 24.90 5.87
C LEU A 161 -4.97 23.78 6.64
N PRO A 162 -6.31 23.82 6.78
CA PRO A 162 -7.08 22.68 7.26
C PRO A 162 -6.90 21.44 6.37
N TYR A 163 -7.05 20.24 6.96
CA TYR A 163 -6.90 18.96 6.25
C TYR A 163 -7.70 18.89 4.94
N LYS A 164 -8.96 19.34 4.98
CA LYS A 164 -9.86 19.31 3.80
C LYS A 164 -9.30 20.15 2.64
N GLU A 165 -8.74 21.31 2.95
CA GLU A 165 -8.14 22.21 1.95
C GLU A 165 -6.84 21.64 1.39
N ARG A 166 -5.94 21.12 2.26
CA ARG A 166 -4.74 20.39 1.80
C ARG A 166 -5.09 19.24 0.88
N HIS A 167 -6.09 18.42 1.25
CA HIS A 167 -6.52 17.29 0.45
C HIS A 167 -7.03 17.75 -0.92
N GLN A 168 -7.88 18.78 -0.98
CA GLN A 168 -8.38 19.32 -2.23
C GLN A 168 -7.26 19.89 -3.11
N GLN A 169 -6.29 20.61 -2.52
CA GLN A 169 -5.13 21.13 -3.25
C GLN A 169 -4.26 20.00 -3.81
N LYS A 170 -3.99 18.95 -3.03
CA LYS A 170 -3.23 17.77 -3.50
C LYS A 170 -3.93 17.08 -4.69
N GLN A 171 -5.24 16.85 -4.60
CA GLN A 171 -6.00 16.24 -5.69
C GLN A 171 -5.99 17.09 -6.96
N SER A 172 -6.18 18.40 -6.81
CA SER A 172 -6.18 19.34 -7.95
C SER A 172 -4.81 19.41 -8.60
N LEU A 173 -3.74 19.46 -7.80
CA LEU A 173 -2.37 19.46 -8.28
C LEU A 173 -2.05 18.19 -9.07
N ILE A 174 -2.41 17.01 -8.55
CA ILE A 174 -2.16 15.73 -9.22
C ILE A 174 -2.96 15.62 -10.52
N ALA A 175 -4.22 16.02 -10.51
CA ALA A 175 -5.09 15.94 -11.69
C ALA A 175 -4.66 16.89 -12.82
N GLY A 176 -4.11 18.06 -12.48
CA GLY A 176 -3.65 19.06 -13.45
C GLY A 176 -2.14 19.03 -13.74
N TRP A 177 -1.41 18.01 -13.25
CA TRP A 177 0.04 17.97 -13.42
C TRP A 177 0.41 17.56 -14.85
N HIS A 178 1.17 18.42 -15.52
CA HIS A 178 1.82 18.14 -16.79
C HIS A 178 3.32 18.47 -16.62
N GLU A 179 4.20 17.57 -17.04
CA GLU A 179 5.65 17.77 -17.02
C GLU A 179 6.12 18.67 -18.17
#